data_AF-A0A954A7L4-F1
#
_entry.id   AF-A0A954A7L4-F1
#
_cell.length_a   1.000
_cell.length_b   1.000
_cell.length_c   1.000
_cell.angle_alpha   90.00
_cell.angle_beta   90.00
_cell.angle_gamma   90.00
#
_symmetry.space_group_name_H-M   'P 1'
#
loop_
_entity.id
_entity.type
_entity.pdbx_description
1 polymer ?
#
loop_
_entity_poly.entity_id
_entity_poly.type
_entity_poly.pdbx_seq_one_letter_code
_entity_poly.pdbx_strand_id
1 'polypeptide(L)'
;MFDADILANEDPTDSDGDGITGVARMVTVAGVPEVGRFGWKAGIPLLQDFIGDAMGNEIGVTSPDTGRGFAFLTDSDGVADPELSSTEFEDLLFFLQMLDAPRRVGSADPLVALGEQVFSEVGCATCHIPSLAGSEGPVNLYSDLLLHNVHPSTFRGMEDPGAGVGLYRTPPLWGIRLTDPYFHDGRAETLVDAVLLHQGEATSSRVAFENLSSTEQDALIRFLEDL
;
A
#
# COMPACT_ATOMS: atom_id res chain seq x y z
N MET A 1 5.88 10.25 -7.11
CA MET A 1 4.70 10.71 -6.36
C MET A 1 5.12 11.80 -5.40
N PHE A 2 4.36 12.87 -5.21
CA PHE A 2 4.72 13.92 -4.25
C PHE A 2 4.03 13.68 -2.89
N ASP A 3 4.64 14.14 -1.79
CA ASP A 3 4.05 14.04 -0.44
C ASP A 3 2.74 14.81 -0.34
N ALA A 4 2.69 16.01 -0.96
CA ALA A 4 1.53 16.87 -0.95
C ALA A 4 0.28 16.22 -1.57
N ASP A 5 0.45 15.36 -2.58
CA ASP A 5 -0.68 14.65 -3.19
C ASP A 5 -1.26 13.58 -2.26
N ILE A 6 -0.42 12.89 -1.48
CA ILE A 6 -0.90 11.94 -0.47
C ILE A 6 -1.67 12.70 0.61
N LEU A 7 -1.04 13.75 1.17
CA LEU A 7 -1.63 14.56 2.23
C LEU A 7 -2.94 15.24 1.83
N ALA A 8 -3.12 15.54 0.54
CA ALA A 8 -4.35 16.15 0.04
C ALA A 8 -5.57 15.20 0.08
N ASN A 9 -5.37 13.89 0.23
CA ASN A 9 -6.44 12.90 0.33
C ASN A 9 -6.82 12.59 1.80
N GLU A 10 -6.14 13.19 2.79
CA GLU A 10 -6.48 12.95 4.20
C GLU A 10 -7.87 13.46 4.56
N ASP A 11 -8.62 12.67 5.32
CA ASP A 11 -9.86 13.10 5.97
C ASP A 11 -9.92 12.65 7.43
N PRO A 12 -9.05 13.16 8.31
CA PRO A 12 -8.96 12.71 9.71
C PRO A 12 -10.23 12.94 10.52
N THR A 13 -11.17 13.75 10.02
CA THR A 13 -12.38 14.16 10.73
C THR A 13 -13.68 13.71 10.09
N ASP A 14 -13.63 12.87 9.04
CA ASP A 14 -14.82 12.42 8.28
C ASP A 14 -15.69 13.64 7.88
N SER A 15 -15.06 14.55 7.14
CA SER A 15 -15.56 15.88 6.85
C SER A 15 -16.74 15.85 5.87
N ASP A 16 -16.82 14.82 5.04
CA ASP A 16 -17.93 14.58 4.10
C ASP A 16 -18.98 13.58 4.63
N GLY A 17 -18.71 12.89 5.74
CA GLY A 17 -19.65 12.03 6.43
C GLY A 17 -19.85 10.66 5.79
N ASP A 18 -18.89 10.20 4.99
CA ASP A 18 -18.90 8.87 4.38
C ASP A 18 -18.41 7.75 5.33
N GLY A 19 -17.84 8.12 6.48
CA GLY A 19 -17.35 7.22 7.52
C GLY A 19 -15.92 6.74 7.34
N ILE A 20 -15.16 7.30 6.40
CA ILE A 20 -13.76 6.99 6.10
C ILE A 20 -12.87 8.08 6.71
N THR A 21 -11.78 7.69 7.39
CA THR A 21 -10.94 8.64 8.16
C THR A 21 -9.46 8.55 7.83
N GLY A 22 -9.14 8.40 6.54
CA GLY A 22 -7.77 8.17 6.06
C GLY A 22 -6.78 9.23 6.53
N VAL A 23 -5.62 8.78 7.03
CA VAL A 23 -4.53 9.67 7.43
C VAL A 23 -3.18 9.19 6.91
N ALA A 24 -2.33 10.12 6.50
CA ALA A 24 -0.99 9.81 6.08
C ALA A 24 -0.13 9.47 7.30
N ARG A 25 0.75 8.49 7.13
CA ARG A 25 1.70 8.13 8.17
C ARG A 25 2.84 9.15 8.18
N MET A 26 3.04 9.87 9.28
CA MET A 26 4.22 10.73 9.46
C MET A 26 5.29 10.03 10.29
N VAL A 27 6.53 9.98 9.77
CA VAL A 27 7.68 9.34 10.40
C VAL A 27 8.78 10.39 10.61
N THR A 28 9.35 10.46 11.82
CA THR A 28 10.44 11.41 12.09
C THR A 28 11.79 10.77 11.74
N VAL A 29 12.44 11.27 10.69
CA VAL A 29 13.77 10.85 10.26
C VAL A 29 14.76 11.98 10.53
N ALA A 30 15.78 11.72 11.33
CA ALA A 30 16.78 12.73 11.73
C ALA A 30 16.17 14.05 12.27
N GLY A 31 15.02 13.97 12.95
CA GLY A 31 14.31 15.12 13.51
C GLY A 31 13.37 15.85 12.54
N VAL A 32 13.24 15.38 11.29
CA VAL A 32 12.35 15.93 10.27
C VAL A 32 11.18 14.98 10.04
N PRO A 33 9.92 15.45 10.07
CA PRO A 33 8.78 14.63 9.70
C PRO A 33 8.74 14.40 8.18
N GLU A 34 8.63 13.14 7.77
CA GLU A 34 8.51 12.71 6.38
C GLU A 34 7.26 11.82 6.22
N VAL A 35 6.64 11.83 5.04
CA VAL A 35 5.51 10.94 4.73
C VAL A 35 6.03 9.52 4.54
N GLY A 36 5.51 8.61 5.34
CA GLY A 36 5.75 7.18 5.26
C GLY A 36 5.03 6.55 4.07
N ARG A 37 5.69 5.61 3.37
CA ARG A 37 5.20 5.05 2.09
C ARG A 37 5.28 3.54 2.02
N PHE A 38 6.31 2.94 2.64
CA PHE A 38 6.62 1.52 2.54
C PHE A 38 6.24 0.75 3.81
N GLY A 39 6.09 -0.57 3.65
CA GLY A 39 5.55 -1.46 4.68
C GLY A 39 4.02 -1.43 4.79
N TRP A 40 3.48 -2.33 5.62
CA TRP A 40 2.05 -2.50 5.83
C TRP A 40 1.39 -1.33 6.57
N LYS A 41 2.13 -0.66 7.45
CA LYS A 41 1.68 0.51 8.24
C LYS A 41 2.38 1.81 7.79
N ALA A 42 2.91 1.83 6.57
CA ALA A 42 3.60 2.98 5.99
C ALA A 42 4.75 3.51 6.86
N GLY A 43 5.45 2.67 7.63
CA GLY A 43 6.44 3.10 8.63
C GLY A 43 7.76 3.61 8.06
N ILE A 44 7.98 3.50 6.75
CA ILE A 44 9.26 3.77 6.11
C ILE A 44 9.07 4.78 4.96
N PRO A 45 9.74 5.95 4.97
CA PRO A 45 9.50 7.02 3.98
C PRO A 45 10.03 6.74 2.58
N LEU A 46 11.30 6.34 2.44
CA LEU A 46 11.96 6.23 1.13
C LEU A 46 12.28 4.79 0.75
N LEU A 47 12.45 4.53 -0.55
CA LEU A 47 12.84 3.20 -1.03
C LEU A 47 14.20 2.78 -0.48
N GLN A 48 15.17 3.70 -0.38
CA GLN A 48 16.48 3.41 0.22
C GLN A 48 16.36 3.03 1.70
N ASP A 49 15.42 3.64 2.43
CA ASP A 49 15.16 3.31 3.84
C ASP A 49 14.54 1.91 3.94
N PHE A 50 13.62 1.58 3.01
CA PHE A 50 13.00 0.27 2.93
C PHE A 50 14.00 -0.83 2.60
N ILE A 51 14.96 -0.57 1.71
CA ILE A 51 16.04 -1.50 1.40
C ILE A 51 16.93 -1.71 2.63
N GLY A 52 17.38 -0.64 3.29
CA GLY A 52 18.22 -0.74 4.48
C GLY A 52 17.55 -1.50 5.62
N ASP A 53 16.28 -1.20 5.88
CA ASP A 53 15.45 -1.90 6.87
C ASP A 53 15.31 -3.39 6.52
N ALA A 54 14.99 -3.68 5.25
CA ALA A 54 14.82 -5.04 4.74
C ALA A 54 16.09 -5.90 4.82
N MET A 55 17.25 -5.32 4.50
CA MET A 55 18.52 -6.03 4.58
C MET A 55 18.80 -6.47 6.01
N GLY A 56 18.60 -5.58 7.00
CA GLY A 56 18.87 -5.87 8.40
C GLY A 56 17.84 -6.80 9.06
N ASN A 57 16.55 -6.47 8.97
CA ASN A 57 15.50 -7.15 9.73
C ASN A 57 15.02 -8.46 9.08
N GLU A 58 14.99 -8.55 7.75
CA GLU A 58 14.42 -9.70 7.03
C GLU A 58 15.48 -10.63 6.46
N ILE A 59 16.52 -10.07 5.85
CA ILE A 59 17.60 -10.87 5.23
C ILE A 59 18.69 -11.21 6.25
N GLY A 60 18.91 -10.34 7.25
CA GLY A 60 19.93 -10.51 8.27
C GLY A 60 21.33 -10.17 7.75
N VAL A 61 21.44 -9.13 6.93
CA VAL A 61 22.69 -8.70 6.30
C VAL A 61 22.97 -7.24 6.61
N THR A 62 24.21 -6.94 7.00
CA THR A 62 24.61 -5.57 7.32
C THR A 62 24.85 -4.73 6.08
N SER A 63 24.46 -3.46 6.14
CA SER A 63 24.51 -2.53 5.01
C SER A 63 25.04 -1.16 5.41
N PRO A 64 25.57 -0.37 4.45
CA PRO A 64 26.16 0.93 4.75
C PRO A 64 25.17 1.89 5.38
N ASP A 65 25.64 2.73 6.30
CA ASP A 65 24.81 3.77 6.91
C ASP A 65 24.50 4.88 5.88
N THR A 66 23.21 5.09 5.64
CA THR A 66 22.68 6.18 4.80
C THR A 66 22.45 7.47 5.59
N GLY A 67 22.74 7.48 6.90
CA GLY A 67 22.50 8.59 7.82
C GLY A 67 21.04 8.74 8.21
N ARG A 68 20.18 7.77 7.87
CA ARG A 68 18.73 7.83 8.07
C ARG A 68 18.19 6.87 9.12
N GLY A 69 19.03 5.95 9.62
CA GLY A 69 18.72 5.11 10.78
C GLY A 69 17.88 3.86 10.50
N PHE A 70 17.78 3.44 9.24
CA PHE A 70 17.05 2.22 8.84
C PHE A 70 17.98 1.03 8.56
N ALA A 71 19.25 1.26 8.22
CA ALA A 71 20.20 0.19 7.92
C ALA A 71 20.96 -0.27 9.17
N PHE A 72 21.34 -1.55 9.19
CA PHE A 72 22.18 -2.13 10.25
C PHE A 72 23.63 -2.11 9.80
N LEU A 73 24.45 -1.25 10.41
CA LEU A 73 25.85 -1.10 10.01
C LEU A 73 26.74 -2.25 10.49
N THR A 74 26.36 -2.90 11.59
CA THR A 74 27.16 -3.94 12.23
C THR A 74 26.27 -4.98 12.88
N ASP A 75 26.74 -6.22 12.95
CA ASP A 75 26.12 -7.24 13.79
C ASP A 75 27.19 -8.02 14.60
N SER A 76 26.93 -9.28 14.95
CA SER A 76 27.85 -10.12 15.72
C SER A 76 27.83 -11.57 15.25
N ASP A 77 27.66 -11.78 13.95
CA ASP A 77 27.63 -13.12 13.35
C ASP A 77 29.02 -13.68 13.01
N GLY A 78 30.05 -12.81 12.99
CA GLY A 78 31.44 -13.15 12.71
C GLY A 78 31.89 -12.91 11.26
N VAL A 79 31.04 -12.34 10.41
CA VAL A 79 31.35 -11.83 9.08
C VAL A 79 31.84 -10.37 9.19
N ALA A 80 32.57 -9.90 8.18
CA ALA A 80 33.12 -8.55 8.19
C ALA A 80 32.06 -7.53 7.73
N ASP A 81 31.81 -6.53 8.58
CA ASP A 81 30.80 -5.51 8.35
C ASP A 81 31.33 -4.23 7.65
N PRO A 82 30.48 -3.52 6.89
CA PRO A 82 29.18 -3.99 6.42
C PRO A 82 29.36 -5.07 5.35
N GLU A 83 28.47 -6.06 5.33
CA GLU A 83 28.48 -7.14 4.34
C GLU A 83 28.15 -6.64 2.94
N LEU A 84 27.19 -5.71 2.80
CA LEU A 84 27.00 -4.94 1.58
C LEU A 84 27.99 -3.77 1.53
N SER A 85 28.72 -3.65 0.43
CA SER A 85 29.43 -2.41 0.11
C SER A 85 28.47 -1.28 -0.30
N SER A 86 28.92 -0.03 -0.23
CA SER A 86 28.16 1.12 -0.74
C SER A 86 27.82 0.98 -2.22
N THR A 87 28.71 0.42 -3.04
CA THR A 87 28.42 0.21 -4.47
C THR A 87 27.31 -0.82 -4.66
N GLU A 88 27.34 -1.94 -3.94
CA GLU A 88 26.29 -2.97 -4.05
C GLU A 88 24.93 -2.46 -3.56
N PHE A 89 24.91 -1.66 -2.49
CA PHE A 89 23.69 -1.02 -2.00
C PHE A 89 23.10 -0.05 -3.04
N GLU A 90 23.93 0.81 -3.64
CA GLU A 90 23.49 1.75 -4.68
C GLU A 90 23.04 1.02 -5.96
N ASP A 91 23.73 -0.06 -6.35
CA ASP A 91 23.33 -0.89 -7.49
C ASP A 91 21.96 -1.56 -7.24
N LEU A 92 21.69 -2.04 -6.03
CA LEU A 92 20.40 -2.58 -5.63
C LEU A 92 19.30 -1.51 -5.62
N LEU A 93 19.58 -0.34 -5.05
CA LEU A 93 18.66 0.80 -5.06
C LEU A 93 18.31 1.21 -6.49
N PHE A 94 19.33 1.37 -7.34
CA PHE A 94 19.15 1.70 -8.75
C PHE A 94 18.32 0.63 -9.47
N PHE A 95 18.63 -0.65 -9.27
CA PHE A 95 17.88 -1.76 -9.87
C PHE A 95 16.39 -1.69 -9.50
N LEU A 96 16.07 -1.53 -8.21
CA LEU A 96 14.68 -1.47 -7.72
C LEU A 96 13.95 -0.21 -8.20
N GLN A 97 14.62 0.93 -8.27
CA GLN A 97 14.05 2.18 -8.82
C GLN A 97 13.71 2.07 -10.31
N MET A 98 14.42 1.22 -11.05
CA MET A 98 14.26 1.05 -12.49
C MET A 98 13.31 -0.09 -12.86
N LEU A 99 12.73 -0.80 -11.88
CA LEU A 99 11.66 -1.75 -12.14
C LEU A 99 10.39 -1.01 -12.55
N ASP A 100 9.84 -1.38 -13.70
CA ASP A 100 8.59 -0.83 -14.18
C ASP A 100 7.43 -1.27 -13.27
N ALA A 101 6.45 -0.39 -13.07
CA ALA A 101 5.26 -0.75 -12.31
C ALA A 101 4.49 -1.86 -13.05
N PRO A 102 3.78 -2.76 -12.33
CA PRO A 102 2.92 -3.74 -12.97
C PRO A 102 1.95 -3.05 -13.93
N ARG A 103 1.96 -3.49 -15.19
CA ARG A 103 1.10 -2.91 -16.21
C ARG A 103 -0.28 -3.54 -16.12
N ARG A 104 -1.30 -2.68 -16.25
CA ARG A 104 -2.67 -3.06 -16.60
C ARG A 104 -2.64 -3.93 -17.85
N VAL A 105 -3.46 -4.97 -17.89
CA VAL A 105 -3.61 -5.85 -19.05
C VAL A 105 -4.19 -5.09 -20.24
N GLY A 106 -5.15 -4.18 -19.99
CA GLY A 106 -5.73 -3.32 -21.01
C GLY A 106 -6.73 -4.05 -21.91
N SER A 107 -7.54 -4.94 -21.30
CA SER A 107 -8.58 -5.69 -21.99
C SER A 107 -9.64 -4.77 -22.60
N ALA A 108 -10.10 -5.12 -23.81
CA ALA A 108 -11.22 -4.46 -24.49
C ALA A 108 -12.59 -5.08 -24.13
N ASP A 109 -12.64 -5.99 -23.15
CA ASP A 109 -13.88 -6.60 -22.66
C ASP A 109 -14.79 -5.51 -22.06
N PRO A 110 -16.04 -5.32 -22.55
CA PRO A 110 -16.97 -4.36 -21.97
C PRO A 110 -17.23 -4.55 -20.47
N LEU A 111 -17.05 -5.76 -19.93
CA LEU A 111 -17.18 -6.01 -18.50
C LEU A 111 -16.05 -5.37 -17.68
N VAL A 112 -14.86 -5.16 -18.24
CA VAL A 112 -13.77 -4.47 -17.53
C VAL A 112 -14.10 -2.97 -17.39
N ALA A 113 -14.65 -2.35 -18.43
CA ALA A 113 -15.10 -0.96 -18.37
C ALA A 113 -16.28 -0.78 -17.40
N LEU A 114 -17.23 -1.73 -17.40
CA LEU A 114 -18.31 -1.76 -16.42
C LEU A 114 -17.75 -1.94 -15.00
N GLY A 115 -16.76 -2.81 -14.81
CA GLY A 115 -16.14 -3.05 -13.51
C GLY A 115 -15.46 -1.81 -12.94
N GLU A 116 -14.77 -1.03 -13.78
CA GLU A 116 -14.15 0.24 -13.39
C GLU A 116 -15.19 1.29 -12.97
N GLN A 117 -16.34 1.33 -13.66
CA GLN A 117 -17.48 2.14 -13.26
C GLN A 117 -18.05 1.68 -11.91
N VAL A 118 -18.34 0.38 -11.78
CA VAL A 118 -18.86 -0.22 -10.54
C VAL A 118 -17.92 0.03 -9.37
N PHE A 119 -16.61 -0.11 -9.56
CA PHE A 119 -15.57 0.16 -8.55
C PHE A 119 -15.71 1.55 -7.95
N SER A 120 -15.99 2.55 -8.77
CA SER A 120 -16.23 3.92 -8.33
C SER A 120 -17.60 4.06 -7.65
N GLU A 121 -18.65 3.47 -8.23
CA GLU A 121 -20.03 3.58 -7.72
C GLU A 121 -20.25 2.92 -6.36
N VAL A 122 -19.56 1.81 -6.07
CA VAL A 122 -19.63 1.17 -4.74
C VAL A 122 -18.69 1.81 -3.72
N GLY A 123 -17.92 2.83 -4.10
CA GLY A 123 -17.04 3.59 -3.20
C GLY A 123 -15.65 2.97 -2.97
N CYS A 124 -15.24 1.94 -3.71
CA CYS A 124 -13.86 1.42 -3.60
C CYS A 124 -12.82 2.51 -3.92
N ALA A 125 -13.15 3.37 -4.88
CA ALA A 125 -12.31 4.47 -5.32
C ALA A 125 -12.11 5.58 -4.28
N THR A 126 -12.79 5.56 -3.13
CA THR A 126 -12.54 6.54 -2.05
C THR A 126 -11.16 6.35 -1.44
N CYS A 127 -10.76 5.12 -1.11
CA CYS A 127 -9.41 4.81 -0.60
C CYS A 127 -8.48 4.34 -1.73
N HIS A 128 -8.99 3.51 -2.64
CA HIS A 128 -8.23 3.02 -3.79
C HIS A 128 -8.31 3.99 -4.97
N ILE A 129 -7.93 5.25 -4.75
CA ILE A 129 -8.00 6.31 -5.75
C ILE A 129 -7.21 5.93 -7.02
N PRO A 130 -7.73 6.15 -8.24
CA PRO A 130 -7.10 5.62 -9.46
C PRO A 130 -5.64 6.05 -9.67
N SER A 131 -5.31 7.30 -9.33
CA SER A 131 -3.98 7.84 -9.57
C SER A 131 -3.55 8.92 -8.58
N LEU A 132 -2.27 8.94 -8.25
CA LEU A 132 -1.58 10.08 -7.62
C LEU A 132 -0.74 10.83 -8.65
N ALA A 133 -0.47 12.12 -8.42
CA ALA A 133 0.47 12.85 -9.28
C ALA A 133 1.93 12.42 -9.02
N GLY A 134 2.74 12.43 -10.07
CA GLY A 134 4.15 12.05 -10.02
C GLY A 134 5.02 12.93 -10.93
N SER A 135 6.34 12.84 -10.75
CA SER A 135 7.31 13.66 -11.49
C SER A 135 7.30 13.40 -13.00
N GLU A 136 7.01 12.16 -13.40
CA GLU A 136 6.96 11.71 -14.80
C GLU A 136 5.51 11.58 -15.33
N GLY A 137 4.52 12.08 -14.58
CA GLY A 137 3.10 11.97 -14.90
C GLY A 137 2.28 11.24 -13.83
N PRO A 138 1.00 10.94 -14.10
CA PRO A 138 0.14 10.22 -13.18
C PRO A 138 0.67 8.82 -12.85
N VAL A 139 0.57 8.45 -11.57
CA VAL A 139 0.95 7.14 -11.05
C VAL A 139 -0.33 6.38 -10.76
N ASN A 140 -0.73 5.48 -11.66
CA ASN A 140 -2.01 4.77 -11.62
C ASN A 140 -1.97 3.56 -10.68
N LEU A 141 -1.73 3.80 -9.39
CA LEU A 141 -1.50 2.76 -8.39
C LEU A 141 -2.77 2.23 -7.71
N TYR A 142 -3.92 2.90 -7.87
CA TYR A 142 -5.18 2.53 -7.21
C TYR A 142 -5.05 2.48 -5.67
N SER A 143 -4.52 3.57 -5.10
CA SER A 143 -4.26 3.72 -3.66
C SER A 143 -3.94 5.18 -3.35
N ASP A 144 -4.48 5.66 -2.23
CA ASP A 144 -4.18 6.95 -1.63
C ASP A 144 -2.91 6.92 -0.74
N LEU A 145 -2.37 5.73 -0.46
CA LEU A 145 -1.28 5.46 0.46
C LEU A 145 -1.53 5.89 1.92
N LEU A 146 -2.79 6.15 2.27
CA LEU A 146 -3.20 6.51 3.63
C LEU A 146 -3.44 5.27 4.50
N LEU A 147 -3.47 5.49 5.81
CA LEU A 147 -3.84 4.50 6.80
C LEU A 147 -5.34 4.47 7.02
N HIS A 148 -5.93 3.29 6.90
CA HIS A 148 -7.35 3.04 7.12
C HIS A 148 -7.57 1.83 8.03
N ASN A 149 -8.68 1.81 8.76
CA ASN A 149 -9.13 0.65 9.51
C ASN A 149 -10.23 -0.11 8.77
N VAL A 150 -9.82 -1.14 8.02
CA VAL A 150 -10.73 -2.02 7.26
C VAL A 150 -11.02 -3.35 7.97
N HIS A 151 -10.93 -3.36 9.31
CA HIS A 151 -11.04 -4.56 10.14
C HIS A 151 -12.25 -4.52 11.09
N PRO A 152 -12.74 -5.69 11.57
CA PRO A 152 -13.76 -5.72 12.61
C PRO A 152 -13.27 -5.03 13.89
N SER A 153 -14.19 -4.52 14.70
CA SER A 153 -13.88 -3.92 16.01
C SER A 153 -13.24 -4.89 17.01
N THR A 154 -13.35 -6.20 16.75
CA THR A 154 -12.71 -7.28 17.52
C THR A 154 -11.30 -7.61 17.06
N PHE A 155 -10.79 -6.96 16.00
CA PHE A 155 -9.45 -7.20 15.48
C PHE A 155 -8.39 -6.98 16.57
N ARG A 156 -7.33 -7.78 16.49
CA ARG A 156 -6.16 -7.74 17.36
C ARG A 156 -4.94 -7.82 16.45
N GLY A 157 -3.91 -7.07 16.79
CA GLY A 157 -2.71 -6.94 15.98
C GLY A 157 -1.69 -6.05 16.68
N MET A 158 -0.65 -5.66 15.94
CA MET A 158 0.41 -4.80 16.43
C MET A 158 0.05 -3.33 16.22
N GLU A 159 0.34 -2.51 17.22
CA GLU A 159 0.35 -1.06 17.12
C GLU A 159 1.78 -0.60 16.87
N ASP A 160 1.94 0.35 15.94
CA ASP A 160 3.19 1.07 15.77
C ASP A 160 2.99 2.50 16.31
N PRO A 161 4.05 3.20 16.76
CA PRO A 161 3.93 4.55 17.30
C PRO A 161 3.29 5.55 16.32
N GLY A 162 1.99 5.81 16.41
CA GLY A 162 1.20 6.67 15.50
C GLY A 162 0.51 5.92 14.33
N ALA A 163 0.44 4.59 14.38
CA ALA A 163 -0.44 3.77 13.56
C ALA A 163 -1.07 2.71 14.46
N GLY A 164 -2.31 2.95 14.90
CA GLY A 164 -3.06 2.06 15.77
C GLY A 164 -3.21 0.64 15.23
N VAL A 165 -3.64 -0.28 16.10
CA VAL A 165 -3.74 -1.73 15.80
C VAL A 165 -4.38 -2.03 14.45
N GLY A 166 -5.56 -1.46 14.17
CA GLY A 166 -6.33 -1.72 12.95
C GLY A 166 -5.92 -0.90 11.73
N LEU A 167 -5.00 0.05 11.86
CA LEU A 167 -4.63 0.94 10.77
C LEU A 167 -3.59 0.29 9.86
N TYR A 168 -3.91 0.17 8.58
CA TYR A 168 -3.03 -0.34 7.53
C TYR A 168 -3.07 0.58 6.33
N ARG A 169 -1.94 0.67 5.63
CA ARG A 169 -1.81 1.45 4.41
C ARG A 169 -2.69 0.82 3.33
N THR A 170 -3.46 1.62 2.60
CA THR A 170 -4.16 1.16 1.38
C THR A 170 -3.13 0.56 0.41
N PRO A 171 -3.12 -0.78 0.18
CA PRO A 171 -2.16 -1.37 -0.73
C PRO A 171 -2.49 -0.96 -2.18
N PRO A 172 -1.49 -0.69 -3.03
CA PRO A 172 -1.72 -0.42 -4.45
C PRO A 172 -2.38 -1.62 -5.13
N LEU A 173 -3.40 -1.40 -5.97
CA LEU A 173 -4.06 -2.48 -6.71
C LEU A 173 -3.46 -2.74 -8.09
N TRP A 174 -2.48 -1.96 -8.54
CA TRP A 174 -1.77 -2.26 -9.79
C TRP A 174 -1.10 -3.66 -9.72
N GLY A 175 -1.36 -4.53 -10.69
CA GLY A 175 -0.85 -5.90 -10.64
C GLY A 175 -1.47 -6.80 -9.57
N ILE A 176 -2.58 -6.41 -8.92
CA ILE A 176 -3.20 -7.18 -7.83
C ILE A 176 -3.51 -8.63 -8.23
N ARG A 177 -3.82 -8.88 -9.52
CA ARG A 177 -4.05 -10.21 -10.09
C ARG A 177 -2.89 -11.20 -9.94
N LEU A 178 -1.69 -10.74 -9.58
CA LEU A 178 -0.46 -11.53 -9.51
C LEU A 178 0.05 -11.75 -8.08
N THR A 179 -0.74 -11.39 -7.06
CA THR A 179 -0.26 -11.22 -5.68
C THR A 179 -1.12 -11.90 -4.63
N ASP A 180 -1.92 -12.90 -5.01
CA ASP A 180 -2.62 -13.72 -4.03
C ASP A 180 -1.62 -14.44 -3.08
N PRO A 181 -2.00 -14.65 -1.81
CA PRO A 181 -3.24 -14.24 -1.16
C PRO A 181 -3.26 -12.76 -0.71
N TYR A 182 -4.45 -12.24 -0.41
CA TYR A 182 -4.71 -10.83 -0.08
C TYR A 182 -4.87 -10.55 1.42
N PHE A 183 -4.92 -9.26 1.78
CA PHE A 183 -4.74 -8.69 3.12
C PHE A 183 -3.31 -8.80 3.68
N HIS A 184 -3.02 -8.01 4.72
CA HIS A 184 -1.71 -7.98 5.37
C HIS A 184 -1.29 -9.32 6.01
N ASP A 185 -2.25 -10.19 6.27
CA ASP A 185 -2.09 -11.51 6.89
C ASP A 185 -2.33 -12.66 5.91
N GLY A 186 -2.58 -12.36 4.63
CA GLY A 186 -2.80 -13.38 3.59
C GLY A 186 -4.06 -14.22 3.78
N ARG A 187 -5.05 -13.76 4.55
CA ARG A 187 -6.23 -14.57 4.88
C ARG A 187 -7.27 -14.70 3.76
N ALA A 188 -7.19 -13.86 2.74
CA ALA A 188 -8.14 -13.86 1.63
C ALA A 188 -7.51 -14.56 0.41
N GLU A 189 -8.05 -15.70 0.02
CA GLU A 189 -7.50 -16.50 -1.09
C GLU A 189 -7.89 -15.95 -2.47
N THR A 190 -9.02 -15.25 -2.57
CA THR A 190 -9.53 -14.69 -3.83
C THR A 190 -9.83 -13.20 -3.72
N LEU A 191 -9.94 -12.51 -4.86
CA LEU A 191 -10.35 -11.10 -4.90
C LEU A 191 -11.76 -10.90 -4.33
N VAL A 192 -12.67 -11.86 -4.56
CA VAL A 192 -14.02 -11.83 -3.98
C VAL A 192 -13.93 -11.94 -2.46
N ASP A 193 -13.14 -12.87 -1.92
CA ASP A 193 -12.92 -12.98 -0.47
C ASP A 193 -12.32 -11.70 0.09
N ALA A 194 -11.38 -11.08 -0.64
CA ALA A 194 -10.76 -9.84 -0.24
C ALA A 194 -11.82 -8.73 -0.09
N VAL A 195 -12.69 -8.54 -1.09
CA VAL A 195 -13.80 -7.57 -1.02
C VAL A 195 -14.74 -7.89 0.15
N LEU A 196 -15.14 -9.16 0.31
CA LEU A 196 -16.09 -9.57 1.35
C LEU A 196 -15.51 -9.54 2.78
N LEU A 197 -14.19 -9.47 2.94
CA LEU A 197 -13.55 -9.35 4.25
C LEU A 197 -13.34 -7.90 4.72
N HIS A 198 -13.61 -6.90 3.86
CA HIS A 198 -13.55 -5.49 4.24
C HIS A 198 -14.63 -5.14 5.28
N GLN A 199 -14.20 -4.54 6.39
CA GLN A 199 -15.06 -4.08 7.47
C GLN A 199 -14.62 -2.67 7.91
N GLY A 200 -15.07 -2.19 9.07
CA GLY A 200 -14.71 -0.86 9.57
C GLY A 200 -15.12 0.23 8.58
N GLU A 201 -14.17 1.08 8.20
CA GLU A 201 -14.35 2.18 7.24
C GLU A 201 -14.90 1.68 5.88
N ALA A 202 -14.51 0.47 5.44
CA ALA A 202 -14.94 -0.08 4.15
C ALA A 202 -16.25 -0.90 4.21
N THR A 203 -16.98 -0.86 5.34
CA THR A 203 -18.22 -1.65 5.50
C THR A 203 -19.30 -1.26 4.50
N SER A 204 -19.45 0.04 4.21
CA SER A 204 -20.41 0.58 3.25
C SER A 204 -20.14 0.03 1.84
N SER A 205 -18.88 0.09 1.38
CA SER A 205 -18.48 -0.43 0.07
C SER A 205 -18.64 -1.93 -0.06
N ARG A 206 -18.29 -2.71 0.98
CA ARG A 206 -18.55 -4.16 0.98
C ARG A 206 -20.04 -4.45 0.83
N VAL A 207 -20.90 -3.78 1.60
CA VAL A 207 -22.35 -3.99 1.53
C VAL A 207 -22.91 -3.55 0.18
N ALA A 208 -22.38 -2.47 -0.42
CA ALA A 208 -22.75 -2.05 -1.77
C ALA A 208 -22.41 -3.15 -2.80
N PHE A 209 -21.20 -3.73 -2.71
CA PHE A 209 -20.81 -4.88 -3.54
C PHE A 209 -21.74 -6.09 -3.36
N GLU A 210 -22.09 -6.46 -2.12
CA GLU A 210 -23.01 -7.57 -1.83
C GLU A 210 -24.40 -7.37 -2.46
N ASN A 211 -24.84 -6.13 -2.65
CA ASN A 211 -26.14 -5.78 -3.23
C ASN A 211 -26.14 -5.66 -4.76
N LEU A 212 -24.97 -5.72 -5.40
CA LEU A 212 -24.86 -5.73 -6.85
C LEU A 212 -25.49 -6.98 -7.47
N SER A 213 -25.85 -6.89 -8.74
CA SER A 213 -26.17 -8.09 -9.53
C SER A 213 -24.92 -8.96 -9.73
N SER A 214 -25.12 -10.26 -10.01
CA SER A 214 -24.00 -11.16 -10.30
C SER A 214 -23.10 -10.65 -11.44
N THR A 215 -23.71 -10.02 -12.45
CA THR A 215 -22.97 -9.44 -13.59
C THR A 215 -22.07 -8.28 -13.16
N GLU A 216 -22.55 -7.42 -12.26
CA GLU A 216 -21.76 -6.28 -11.77
C GLU A 216 -20.66 -6.74 -10.81
N GLN A 217 -20.91 -7.75 -9.97
CA GLN A 217 -19.87 -8.37 -9.16
C GLN A 217 -18.78 -8.98 -10.04
N ASP A 218 -19.16 -9.77 -11.05
CA ASP A 218 -18.21 -10.36 -12.01
C ASP A 218 -17.44 -9.28 -12.79
N ALA A 219 -18.10 -8.18 -13.16
CA ALA A 219 -17.47 -7.04 -13.83
C ALA A 219 -16.40 -6.39 -12.94
N LEU A 220 -16.72 -6.15 -11.66
CA LEU A 220 -15.76 -5.59 -10.70
C LEU A 220 -14.52 -6.49 -10.58
N ILE A 221 -14.70 -7.80 -10.43
CA ILE A 221 -13.59 -8.74 -10.33
C ILE A 221 -12.76 -8.76 -11.61
N ARG A 222 -13.39 -8.75 -12.79
CA ARG A 222 -12.68 -8.65 -14.08
C ARG A 222 -11.88 -7.37 -14.21
N PHE A 223 -12.37 -6.26 -13.67
CA PHE A 223 -11.62 -5.02 -13.61
C PHE A 223 -10.38 -5.16 -12.73
N LEU A 224 -10.50 -5.72 -11.53
CA LEU A 224 -9.36 -5.98 -10.65
C LEU A 224 -8.36 -6.97 -11.26
N GLU A 225 -8.83 -7.98 -12.00
CA GLU A 225 -7.99 -8.91 -12.76
C GLU A 225 -7.31 -8.25 -13.98
N ASP A 226 -7.81 -7.10 -14.44
CA ASP A 226 -7.20 -6.31 -15.51
C ASP A 226 -6.12 -5.36 -14.98
N LEU A 227 -6.13 -5.01 -13.68
CA LEU A 227 -5.07 -4.24 -13.00
C LEU A 227 -3.80 -5.07 -12.83
#